data_AF-A0A938T456-F1
#
_entry.id   AF-A0A938T456-F1
#
_cell.length_a   1.000
_cell.length_b   1.000
_cell.length_c   1.000
_cell.angle_alpha   90.00
_cell.angle_beta   90.00
_cell.angle_gamma   90.00
#
_symmetry.space_group_name_H-M   'P 1'
#
loop_
_entity.id
_entity.type
_entity.pdbx_description
1 polymer ?
#
loop_
_entity_poly.entity_id
_entity_poly.type
_entity_poly.pdbx_seq_one_letter_code
_entity_poly.pdbx_strand_id
1 'polypeptide(L)'
;MIQYEEALAIVESRALPLRMETVALSAAVGRVLAQDVVSDHDMPPFDKSAMDGFACRRADLACVLRVVETIPAGGVPQHEIGEGECARIMTGAMIPKGADCVFMIEQSEALPENVVRFTGSKTADNIAYQGEDIRCGQVVLNAGLRIEPRHIAVLAGAGCVEPRVARRLTVGVLATGSELVAPHEAVSGPQIRETNGAQLMAQLEQAGAVP
;
A
#
# COMPACT_ATOMS: atom_id res chain seq x y z
N MET A 1 -45.06 11.65 13.04
CA MET A 1 -44.22 11.82 11.82
C MET A 1 -42.98 12.55 12.27
N ILE A 2 -41.79 12.00 12.02
CA ILE A 2 -40.49 12.56 12.44
C ILE A 2 -39.77 13.14 11.22
N GLN A 3 -38.79 14.01 11.45
CA GLN A 3 -37.94 14.54 10.37
C GLN A 3 -36.93 13.48 9.89
N TYR A 4 -36.37 13.68 8.70
CA TYR A 4 -35.39 12.76 8.10
C TYR A 4 -34.17 12.54 9.01
N GLU A 5 -33.62 13.62 9.55
CA GLU A 5 -32.42 13.59 10.40
C GLU A 5 -32.67 12.82 11.69
N GLU A 6 -33.87 12.96 12.27
CA GLU A 6 -34.28 12.21 13.46
C GLU A 6 -34.42 10.72 13.14
N ALA A 7 -34.99 10.37 11.99
CA ALA A 7 -35.10 8.98 11.55
C ALA A 7 -33.73 8.34 11.31
N LEU A 8 -32.81 9.06 10.67
CA LEU A 8 -31.45 8.60 10.40
C LEU A 8 -30.68 8.36 11.72
N ALA A 9 -30.75 9.29 12.66
CA ALA A 9 -30.10 9.16 13.96
C ALA A 9 -30.60 7.93 14.75
N ILE A 10 -31.90 7.62 14.68
CA ILE A 10 -32.47 6.41 15.28
C ILE A 10 -31.86 5.15 14.65
N VAL A 11 -31.74 5.11 13.32
CA VAL A 11 -31.15 3.95 12.60
C VAL A 11 -29.68 3.79 12.97
N GLU A 12 -28.89 4.87 12.92
CA GLU A 12 -27.45 4.85 13.25
C GLU A 12 -27.21 4.42 14.70
N SER A 13 -28.04 4.89 15.65
CA SER A 13 -27.92 4.52 17.07
C SER A 13 -28.15 3.03 17.36
N ARG A 14 -28.77 2.31 16.42
CA ARG A 14 -29.06 0.87 16.53
C ARG A 14 -28.14 0.01 15.67
N ALA A 15 -27.26 0.62 14.88
CA ALA A 15 -26.30 -0.12 14.08
C ALA A 15 -25.33 -0.87 15.01
N LEU A 16 -25.19 -2.18 14.78
CA LEU A 16 -24.26 -3.02 15.53
C LEU A 16 -23.01 -3.28 14.70
N PRO A 17 -21.81 -3.25 15.32
CA PRO A 17 -20.60 -3.69 14.66
C PRO A 17 -20.76 -5.12 14.13
N LEU A 18 -20.38 -5.32 12.88
CA LEU A 18 -20.40 -6.65 12.28
C LEU A 18 -19.30 -7.51 12.92
N ARG A 19 -19.54 -8.82 12.98
CA ARG A 19 -18.49 -9.77 13.38
C ARG A 19 -17.30 -9.65 12.43
N MET A 20 -16.11 -9.88 12.95
CA MET A 20 -14.89 -9.86 12.15
C MET A 20 -14.62 -11.25 11.56
N GLU A 21 -14.02 -11.27 10.38
CA GLU A 21 -13.45 -12.48 9.77
C GLU A 21 -12.11 -12.14 9.11
N THR A 22 -11.29 -13.15 8.89
CA THR A 22 -10.04 -13.03 8.15
C THR A 22 -10.29 -13.45 6.71
N VAL A 23 -9.77 -12.68 5.76
CA VAL A 23 -9.84 -13.03 4.33
C VAL A 23 -8.47 -12.95 3.69
N ALA A 24 -8.24 -13.76 2.66
CA ALA A 24 -7.06 -13.61 1.82
C ALA A 24 -7.05 -12.24 1.12
N LEU A 25 -5.87 -11.68 0.88
CA LEU A 25 -5.68 -10.39 0.23
C LEU A 25 -6.43 -10.28 -1.12
N SER A 26 -6.49 -11.38 -1.87
CA SER A 26 -7.21 -11.47 -3.16
C SER A 26 -8.73 -11.28 -3.02
N ALA A 27 -9.30 -11.50 -1.84
CA ALA A 27 -10.71 -11.32 -1.53
C ALA A 27 -11.00 -10.07 -0.66
N ALA A 28 -9.99 -9.24 -0.43
CA ALA A 28 -10.08 -8.09 0.48
C ALA A 28 -10.72 -6.85 -0.14
N VAL A 29 -10.65 -6.67 -1.47
CA VAL A 29 -11.21 -5.49 -2.13
C VAL A 29 -12.71 -5.36 -1.87
N GLY A 30 -13.15 -4.14 -1.52
CA GLY A 30 -14.53 -3.82 -1.19
C GLY A 30 -14.95 -4.18 0.24
N ARG A 31 -14.11 -4.92 0.99
CA ARG A 31 -14.32 -5.21 2.42
C ARG A 31 -13.94 -3.99 3.27
N VAL A 32 -14.41 -3.97 4.52
CA VAL A 32 -14.07 -2.92 5.50
C VAL A 32 -13.10 -3.50 6.51
N LEU A 33 -11.96 -2.85 6.74
CA LEU A 33 -11.00 -3.25 7.77
C LEU A 33 -11.66 -3.20 9.14
N ALA A 34 -11.49 -4.28 9.91
CA ALA A 34 -12.02 -4.33 11.27
C ALA A 34 -10.98 -3.93 12.32
N GLN A 35 -9.71 -3.89 11.94
CA GLN A 35 -8.59 -3.49 12.79
C GLN A 35 -7.60 -2.65 11.98
N ASP A 36 -6.82 -1.85 12.70
CA ASP A 36 -5.68 -1.15 12.10
C ASP A 36 -4.69 -2.16 11.53
N VAL A 37 -4.12 -1.81 10.38
CA VAL A 37 -3.01 -2.55 9.78
C VAL A 37 -1.73 -1.85 10.17
N VAL A 38 -0.81 -2.62 10.71
CA VAL A 38 0.49 -2.16 11.20
C VAL A 38 1.58 -2.75 10.33
N SER A 39 2.61 -1.96 10.02
CA SER A 39 3.79 -2.46 9.30
C SER A 39 4.60 -3.41 10.17
N ASP A 40 4.96 -4.57 9.63
CA ASP A 40 5.82 -5.56 10.32
C ASP A 40 7.33 -5.26 10.16
N HIS A 41 7.70 -4.35 9.27
CA HIS A 41 9.08 -3.89 9.06
C HIS A 41 9.16 -2.39 8.76
N ASP A 42 10.38 -1.86 8.78
CA ASP A 42 10.68 -0.52 8.29
C ASP A 42 10.63 -0.49 6.75
N MET A 43 10.18 0.60 6.18
CA MET A 43 10.21 0.85 4.74
C MET A 43 10.98 2.16 4.46
N PRO A 44 12.10 2.09 3.72
CA PRO A 44 12.82 0.88 3.34
C PRO A 44 13.38 0.13 4.58
N PRO A 45 13.66 -1.20 4.47
CA PRO A 45 14.15 -2.01 5.59
C PRO A 45 15.64 -1.82 5.92
N PHE A 46 16.34 -1.04 5.12
CA PHE A 46 17.74 -0.67 5.26
C PHE A 46 17.99 0.61 4.46
N ASP A 47 19.09 1.31 4.75
CA ASP A 47 19.54 2.45 3.95
C ASP A 47 19.82 1.99 2.52
N LYS A 48 19.12 2.57 1.55
CA LYS A 48 19.24 2.21 0.14
C LYS A 48 19.59 3.40 -0.74
N SER A 49 20.26 3.14 -1.86
CA SER A 49 20.53 4.19 -2.83
C SER A 49 19.23 4.70 -3.46
N ALA A 50 19.07 6.02 -3.52
CA ALA A 50 17.96 6.66 -4.22
C ALA A 50 18.21 6.79 -5.74
N MET A 51 19.46 6.60 -6.19
CA MET A 51 19.90 6.82 -7.57
C MET A 51 20.90 5.74 -8.03
N ASP A 52 21.12 5.62 -9.34
CA ASP A 52 22.25 4.89 -9.89
C ASP A 52 23.52 5.75 -9.80
N GLY A 53 24.62 5.19 -9.30
CA GLY A 53 25.81 6.00 -9.06
C GLY A 53 26.94 5.29 -8.32
N PHE A 54 27.62 6.05 -7.46
CA PHE A 54 28.76 5.58 -6.69
C PHE A 54 28.61 5.95 -5.21
N ALA A 55 28.49 4.94 -4.35
CA ALA A 55 28.46 5.09 -2.90
C ALA A 55 29.89 5.33 -2.38
N CYS A 56 30.09 6.44 -1.67
CA CYS A 56 31.39 6.90 -1.20
C CYS A 56 31.25 7.63 0.15
N ARG A 57 32.40 8.03 0.69
CA ARG A 57 32.48 9.02 1.76
C ARG A 57 32.38 10.42 1.15
N ARG A 58 31.50 11.26 1.67
CA ARG A 58 31.29 12.65 1.25
C ARG A 58 32.58 13.47 1.34
N ALA A 59 33.43 13.17 2.32
CA ALA A 59 34.74 13.80 2.50
C ALA A 59 35.68 13.59 1.30
N ASP A 60 35.49 12.50 0.54
CA ASP A 60 36.38 12.09 -0.54
C ASP A 60 35.83 12.49 -1.92
N LEU A 61 34.70 13.22 -1.99
CA LEU A 61 34.09 13.64 -3.27
C LEU A 61 35.03 14.45 -4.16
N ALA A 62 36.00 15.16 -3.60
CA ALA A 62 37.00 15.91 -4.37
C ALA A 62 38.15 15.03 -4.91
N CYS A 63 38.23 13.77 -4.48
CA CYS A 63 39.27 12.83 -4.84
C CYS A 63 38.89 12.00 -6.08
N VAL A 64 39.88 11.33 -6.65
CA VAL A 64 39.64 10.21 -7.58
C VAL A 64 39.47 8.95 -6.72
N LEU A 65 38.36 8.26 -6.89
CA LEU A 65 37.97 7.14 -6.02
C LEU A 65 38.16 5.81 -6.73
N ARG A 66 38.73 4.84 -6.03
CA ARG A 66 38.83 3.46 -6.51
C ARG A 66 37.50 2.76 -6.35
N VAL A 67 36.99 2.15 -7.43
CA VAL A 67 35.77 1.35 -7.38
C VAL A 67 36.12 -0.05 -6.84
N VAL A 68 35.72 -0.36 -5.61
CA VAL A 68 36.06 -1.62 -4.94
C VAL A 68 35.07 -2.75 -5.23
N GLU A 69 33.81 -2.41 -5.50
CA GLU A 69 32.78 -3.38 -5.89
C GLU A 69 31.65 -2.74 -6.71
N THR A 70 30.77 -3.58 -7.26
CA THR A 70 29.51 -3.18 -7.89
C THR A 70 28.34 -3.87 -7.18
N ILE A 71 27.40 -3.09 -6.66
CA ILE A 71 26.29 -3.55 -5.82
C ILE A 71 24.98 -3.41 -6.63
N PRO A 72 24.40 -4.52 -7.13
CA PRO A 72 23.10 -4.49 -7.79
C PRO A 72 21.96 -4.37 -6.76
N ALA A 73 20.77 -4.00 -7.22
CA ALA A 73 19.56 -4.06 -6.38
C ALA A 73 19.33 -5.49 -5.85
N GLY A 74 19.06 -5.61 -4.55
CA GLY A 74 18.96 -6.91 -3.86
C GLY A 74 20.31 -7.57 -3.52
N GLY A 75 21.44 -6.98 -3.93
CA GLY A 75 22.77 -7.42 -3.52
C GLY A 75 23.12 -6.99 -2.09
N VAL A 76 23.94 -7.80 -1.42
CA VAL A 76 24.52 -7.47 -0.10
C VAL A 76 25.96 -7.00 -0.33
N PRO A 77 26.33 -5.78 0.12
CA PRO A 77 27.70 -5.29 -0.02
C PRO A 77 28.71 -6.22 0.66
N GLN A 78 29.85 -6.47 0.00
CA GLN A 78 30.90 -7.34 0.54
C GLN A 78 32.10 -6.56 1.07
N HIS A 79 32.19 -5.27 0.76
CA HIS A 79 33.28 -4.40 1.18
C HIS A 79 32.75 -3.19 1.96
N GLU A 80 33.52 -2.77 2.97
CA GLU A 80 33.33 -1.49 3.63
C GLU A 80 34.09 -0.40 2.87
N ILE A 81 33.48 0.77 2.70
CA ILE A 81 34.08 1.88 1.96
C ILE A 81 35.05 2.65 2.86
N GLY A 82 36.33 2.56 2.53
CA GLY A 82 37.40 3.33 3.15
C GLY A 82 37.65 4.70 2.50
N GLU A 83 38.74 5.34 2.91
CA GLU A 83 39.23 6.60 2.30
C GLU A 83 39.65 6.39 0.84
N GLY A 84 39.17 7.25 -0.06
CA GLY A 84 39.51 7.18 -1.48
C GLY A 84 38.88 6.00 -2.22
N GLU A 85 37.87 5.37 -1.61
CA GLU A 85 37.16 4.22 -2.17
C GLU A 85 35.69 4.55 -2.44
N CYS A 86 35.09 3.80 -3.37
CA CYS A 86 33.66 3.83 -3.61
C CYS A 86 33.17 2.48 -4.13
N ALA A 87 31.86 2.25 -4.05
CA ALA A 87 31.20 1.14 -4.74
C ALA A 87 30.27 1.70 -5.81
N ARG A 88 30.32 1.12 -7.01
CA ARG A 88 29.27 1.39 -8.01
C ARG A 88 27.97 0.77 -7.48
N ILE A 89 26.90 1.54 -7.42
CA ILE A 89 25.66 1.13 -6.77
C ILE A 89 24.47 1.44 -7.68
N MET A 90 23.48 0.55 -7.68
CA MET A 90 22.22 0.73 -8.41
C MET A 90 21.13 1.26 -7.48
N THR A 91 20.11 1.87 -8.05
CA THR A 91 18.92 2.37 -7.35
C THR A 91 18.25 1.24 -6.56
N GLY A 92 17.99 1.48 -5.29
CA GLY A 92 17.39 0.52 -4.36
C GLY A 92 18.37 -0.51 -3.77
N ALA A 93 19.64 -0.51 -4.18
CA ALA A 93 20.65 -1.35 -3.54
C ALA A 93 21.02 -0.84 -2.14
N MET A 94 21.41 -1.75 -1.25
CA MET A 94 21.83 -1.44 0.12
C MET A 94 23.10 -0.60 0.12
N ILE A 95 23.13 0.45 0.95
CA ILE A 95 24.32 1.27 1.14
C ILE A 95 25.41 0.46 1.87
N PRO A 96 26.64 0.36 1.33
CA PRO A 96 27.75 -0.30 2.01
C PRO A 96 28.14 0.47 3.28
N LYS A 97 28.66 -0.25 4.27
CA LYS A 97 29.23 0.39 5.46
C LYS A 97 30.32 1.38 5.06
N GLY A 98 30.45 2.46 5.80
CA GLY A 98 31.44 3.52 5.55
C GLY A 98 31.01 4.56 4.50
N ALA A 99 30.02 4.28 3.66
CA ALA A 99 29.46 5.28 2.74
C ALA A 99 28.38 6.13 3.43
N ASP A 100 28.40 7.43 3.16
CA ASP A 100 27.42 8.42 3.65
C ASP A 100 26.85 9.28 2.50
N CYS A 101 27.24 9.00 1.25
CA CYS A 101 26.82 9.74 0.07
C CYS A 101 26.86 8.86 -1.18
N VAL A 102 25.88 9.03 -2.06
CA VAL A 102 25.89 8.49 -3.43
C VAL A 102 25.89 9.66 -4.40
N PHE A 103 26.89 9.77 -5.27
CA PHE A 103 26.80 10.70 -6.41
C PHE A 103 26.33 9.97 -7.66
N MET A 104 25.51 10.65 -8.46
CA MET A 104 24.83 10.03 -9.60
C MET A 104 25.82 9.68 -10.71
N ILE A 105 25.50 8.69 -11.53
CA ILE A 105 26.35 8.28 -12.66
C ILE A 105 26.54 9.43 -13.67
N GLU A 106 25.55 10.33 -13.81
CA GLU A 106 25.61 11.53 -14.64
C GLU A 106 26.62 12.57 -14.11
N GLN A 107 26.96 12.49 -12.82
CA GLN A 107 27.95 13.33 -12.15
C GLN A 107 29.30 12.61 -12.02
N SER A 108 29.55 11.61 -12.86
CA SER A 108 30.75 10.78 -12.80
C SER A 108 31.53 10.83 -14.11
N GLU A 109 32.85 10.75 -13.99
CA GLU A 109 33.79 10.51 -15.09
C GLU A 109 34.55 9.22 -14.76
N ALA A 110 34.32 8.18 -15.54
CA ALA A 110 35.09 6.94 -15.43
C ALA A 110 36.49 7.14 -16.02
N LEU A 111 37.50 6.74 -15.25
CA LEU A 111 38.91 6.81 -15.64
C LEU A 111 39.47 5.38 -15.80
N PRO A 112 40.68 5.21 -16.38
CA PRO A 112 41.35 3.91 -16.45
C PRO A 112 41.55 3.27 -15.07
N GLU A 113 41.80 1.95 -15.02
CA GLU A 113 42.14 1.22 -13.78
C GLU A 113 41.01 1.17 -12.72
N ASN A 114 39.74 1.23 -13.17
CA ASN A 114 38.57 1.09 -12.32
C ASN A 114 38.46 2.17 -11.23
N VAL A 115 38.79 3.41 -11.59
CA VAL A 115 38.61 4.58 -10.74
C VAL A 115 37.60 5.54 -11.36
N VAL A 116 36.97 6.35 -10.52
CA VAL A 116 35.93 7.29 -10.91
C VAL A 116 36.20 8.65 -10.28
N ARG A 117 35.85 9.72 -10.98
CA ARG A 117 35.89 11.09 -10.48
C ARG A 117 34.48 11.66 -10.44
N PHE A 118 34.13 12.32 -9.34
CA PHE A 118 32.93 13.16 -9.28
C PHE A 118 33.15 14.46 -10.07
N THR A 119 32.27 14.75 -11.02
CA THR A 119 32.34 15.93 -11.90
C THR A 119 31.35 17.03 -11.52
N GLY A 120 30.49 16.78 -10.52
CA GLY A 120 29.53 17.76 -10.03
C GLY A 120 30.16 18.82 -9.13
N SER A 121 29.40 19.88 -8.85
CA SER A 121 29.79 20.92 -7.87
C SER A 121 29.22 20.65 -6.48
N LYS A 122 28.03 20.03 -6.40
CA LYS A 122 27.33 19.61 -5.18
C LYS A 122 26.48 18.38 -5.47
N THR A 123 26.22 17.59 -4.43
CA THR A 123 25.29 16.47 -4.48
C THR A 123 24.64 16.27 -3.10
N ALA A 124 23.38 15.84 -3.09
CA ALA A 124 22.69 15.40 -1.88
C ALA A 124 23.27 14.07 -1.38
N ASP A 125 22.78 13.52 -0.27
CA ASP A 125 23.21 12.19 0.17
C ASP A 125 22.76 11.11 -0.84
N ASN A 126 21.60 11.32 -1.47
CA ASN A 126 20.94 10.37 -2.36
C ASN A 126 20.77 8.97 -1.71
N ILE A 127 20.54 8.97 -0.40
CA ILE A 127 20.25 7.81 0.42
C ILE A 127 18.81 7.94 0.91
N ALA A 128 18.03 6.89 0.68
CA ALA A 128 16.74 6.68 1.31
C ALA A 128 16.99 5.89 2.60
N TYR A 129 16.78 6.53 3.75
CA TYR A 129 17.15 5.97 5.04
C TYR A 129 16.14 4.92 5.52
N GLN A 130 16.61 3.96 6.30
CA GLN A 130 15.77 2.93 6.89
C GLN A 130 14.58 3.54 7.64
N GLY A 131 13.38 3.10 7.29
CA GLY A 131 12.13 3.52 7.93
C GLY A 131 11.76 4.99 7.72
N GLU A 132 12.31 5.65 6.69
CA GLU A 132 11.94 7.03 6.36
C GLU A 132 10.49 7.15 5.86
N ASP A 133 9.97 6.14 5.15
CA ASP A 133 8.59 6.14 4.66
C ASP A 133 7.63 5.63 5.75
N ILE A 134 7.93 4.45 6.30
CA ILE A 134 7.10 3.76 7.29
C ILE A 134 8.02 3.08 8.30
N ARG A 135 7.72 3.21 9.59
CA ARG A 135 8.43 2.47 10.63
C ARG A 135 7.71 1.18 10.98
N CYS A 136 8.46 0.16 11.38
CA CYS A 136 7.92 -1.03 12.03
C CYS A 136 7.03 -0.62 13.21
N GLY A 137 5.83 -1.19 13.29
CA GLY A 137 4.86 -0.83 14.32
C GLY A 137 3.98 0.38 13.99
N GLN A 138 4.23 1.09 12.89
CA GLN A 138 3.38 2.21 12.46
C GLN A 138 2.08 1.69 11.83
N VAL A 139 0.95 2.34 12.17
CA VAL A 139 -0.34 2.09 11.51
C VAL A 139 -0.30 2.67 10.10
N VAL A 140 -0.53 1.81 9.11
CA VAL A 140 -0.52 2.17 7.67
C VAL A 140 -1.93 2.30 7.09
N LEU A 141 -2.91 1.61 7.68
CA LEU A 141 -4.34 1.73 7.34
C LEU A 141 -5.15 1.61 8.63
N ASN A 142 -6.15 2.47 8.80
CA ASN A 142 -7.00 2.46 10.00
C ASN A 142 -8.19 1.50 9.84
N ALA A 143 -8.68 0.98 10.97
CA ALA A 143 -9.97 0.29 11.07
C ALA A 143 -11.11 1.17 10.53
N GLY A 144 -12.13 0.55 9.95
CA GLY A 144 -13.26 1.24 9.32
C GLY A 144 -13.00 1.67 7.87
N LEU A 145 -11.75 1.58 7.39
CA LEU A 145 -11.42 1.87 6.00
C LEU A 145 -12.00 0.80 5.06
N ARG A 146 -12.67 1.24 3.99
CA ARG A 146 -13.06 0.37 2.88
C ARG A 146 -11.85 0.11 1.98
N ILE A 147 -11.50 -1.16 1.80
CA ILE A 147 -10.35 -1.58 1.02
C ILE A 147 -10.64 -1.35 -0.46
N GLU A 148 -9.72 -0.65 -1.13
CA GLU A 148 -9.76 -0.30 -2.55
C GLU A 148 -8.51 -0.88 -3.23
N PRO A 149 -8.42 -0.95 -4.56
CA PRO A 149 -7.27 -1.52 -5.25
C PRO A 149 -5.91 -0.91 -4.81
N ARG A 150 -5.85 0.40 -4.57
CA ARG A 150 -4.63 1.08 -4.07
C ARG A 150 -4.18 0.59 -2.69
N HIS A 151 -5.12 0.19 -1.83
CA HIS A 151 -4.82 -0.29 -0.48
C HIS A 151 -4.20 -1.69 -0.51
N ILE A 152 -4.41 -2.47 -1.57
CA ILE A 152 -3.79 -3.79 -1.72
C ILE A 152 -2.28 -3.72 -1.75
N ALA A 153 -1.71 -2.71 -2.40
CA ALA A 153 -0.26 -2.50 -2.42
C ALA A 153 0.28 -2.18 -1.01
N VAL A 154 -0.45 -1.38 -0.23
CA VAL A 154 -0.08 -1.04 1.15
C VAL A 154 -0.17 -2.26 2.07
N LEU A 155 -1.25 -3.03 1.97
CA LEU A 155 -1.43 -4.28 2.72
C LEU A 155 -0.30 -5.27 2.42
N ALA A 156 0.01 -5.47 1.13
CA ALA A 156 1.10 -6.36 0.70
C ALA A 156 2.47 -5.86 1.18
N GLY A 157 2.73 -4.56 1.03
CA GLY A 157 3.96 -3.92 1.49
C GLY A 157 4.15 -3.98 3.00
N ALA A 158 3.08 -3.99 3.78
CA ALA A 158 3.10 -4.17 5.23
C ALA A 158 3.08 -5.64 5.69
N GLY A 159 3.22 -6.61 4.77
CA GLY A 159 3.17 -8.05 5.08
C GLY A 159 1.78 -8.57 5.45
N CYS A 160 0.73 -7.75 5.37
CA CYS A 160 -0.65 -8.07 5.75
C CYS A 160 -1.42 -8.78 4.62
N VAL A 161 -1.13 -10.07 4.40
CA VAL A 161 -1.79 -10.89 3.37
C VAL A 161 -3.15 -11.47 3.78
N GLU A 162 -3.48 -11.40 5.06
CA GLU A 162 -4.72 -11.90 5.65
C GLU A 162 -5.39 -10.85 6.55
N PRO A 163 -5.89 -9.73 5.99
CA PRO A 163 -6.50 -8.67 6.78
C PRO A 163 -7.76 -9.15 7.50
N ARG A 164 -7.93 -8.68 8.74
CA ARG A 164 -9.18 -8.83 9.49
C ARG A 164 -10.18 -7.78 9.04
N VAL A 165 -11.31 -8.23 8.53
CA VAL A 165 -12.34 -7.39 7.93
C VAL A 165 -13.69 -7.64 8.60
N ALA A 166 -14.59 -6.67 8.47
CA ALA A 166 -15.99 -6.87 8.83
C ALA A 166 -16.61 -7.94 7.92
N ARG A 167 -17.32 -8.88 8.52
CA ARG A 167 -18.13 -9.88 7.79
C ARG A 167 -19.18 -9.17 6.96
N ARG A 168 -19.44 -9.66 5.74
CA ARG A 168 -20.52 -9.09 4.91
C ARG A 168 -21.86 -9.24 5.61
N LEU A 169 -22.68 -8.19 5.55
CA LEU A 169 -24.04 -8.22 6.08
C LEU A 169 -24.90 -9.10 5.17
N THR A 170 -25.65 -10.04 5.76
CA THR A 170 -26.67 -10.80 5.02
C THR A 170 -28.02 -10.13 5.21
N VAL A 171 -28.72 -9.80 4.12
CA VAL A 171 -29.98 -9.03 4.16
C VAL A 171 -31.06 -9.74 3.35
N GLY A 172 -32.13 -10.16 4.02
CA GLY A 172 -33.31 -10.69 3.34
C GLY A 172 -34.25 -9.56 2.87
N VAL A 173 -34.71 -9.65 1.62
CA VAL A 173 -35.70 -8.72 1.05
C VAL A 173 -37.04 -9.44 0.88
N LEU A 174 -38.10 -8.84 1.42
CA LEU A 174 -39.46 -9.34 1.30
C LEU A 174 -40.35 -8.23 0.74
N ALA A 175 -41.03 -8.53 -0.37
CA ALA A 175 -42.08 -7.69 -0.92
C ALA A 175 -43.45 -8.27 -0.55
N THR A 176 -44.40 -7.41 -0.20
CA THR A 176 -45.75 -7.82 0.20
C THR A 176 -46.79 -6.96 -0.52
N GLY A 177 -47.78 -7.59 -1.14
CA GLY A 177 -48.89 -6.92 -1.82
C GLY A 177 -49.66 -7.94 -2.64
N SER A 178 -50.99 -7.95 -2.54
CA SER A 178 -51.85 -8.90 -3.28
C SER A 178 -51.85 -8.64 -4.78
N GLU A 179 -51.45 -7.44 -5.19
CA GLU A 179 -51.28 -6.98 -6.56
C GLU A 179 -49.93 -7.41 -7.17
N LEU A 180 -48.96 -7.84 -6.36
CA LEU A 180 -47.59 -8.09 -6.82
C LEU A 180 -47.46 -9.49 -7.43
N VAL A 181 -46.84 -9.55 -8.60
CA VAL A 181 -46.37 -10.78 -9.25
C VAL A 181 -44.86 -10.72 -9.50
N ALA A 182 -44.22 -11.87 -9.65
CA ALA A 182 -42.78 -11.93 -9.89
C ALA A 182 -42.40 -11.27 -11.23
N PRO A 183 -41.16 -10.77 -11.39
CA PRO A 183 -40.74 -10.07 -12.61
C PRO A 183 -40.94 -10.85 -13.92
N HIS A 184 -40.80 -12.19 -13.87
CA HIS A 184 -40.91 -13.06 -15.04
C HIS A 184 -42.35 -13.50 -15.34
N GLU A 185 -43.29 -13.24 -14.42
CA GLU A 185 -44.68 -13.64 -14.61
C GLU A 185 -45.41 -12.69 -15.57
N ALA A 186 -46.45 -13.22 -16.22
CA ALA A 186 -47.38 -12.42 -17.01
C ALA A 186 -48.31 -11.64 -16.08
N VAL A 187 -48.50 -10.36 -16.35
CA VAL A 187 -49.39 -9.50 -15.58
C VAL A 187 -50.83 -9.72 -16.04
N SER A 188 -51.77 -9.84 -15.10
CA SER A 188 -53.20 -9.96 -15.39
C SER A 188 -54.06 -9.12 -14.43
N GLY A 189 -55.20 -8.62 -14.91
CA GLY A 189 -56.14 -7.86 -14.07
C GLY A 189 -55.46 -6.66 -13.38
N PRO A 190 -55.61 -6.49 -12.05
CA PRO A 190 -55.01 -5.40 -11.28
C PRO A 190 -53.57 -5.70 -10.81
N GLN A 191 -52.90 -6.71 -11.36
CA GLN A 191 -51.54 -7.07 -10.96
C GLN A 191 -50.51 -6.08 -11.51
N ILE A 192 -49.36 -5.99 -10.83
CA ILE A 192 -48.17 -5.29 -11.27
C ILE A 192 -46.94 -6.13 -10.94
N ARG A 193 -45.84 -5.97 -11.68
CA ARG A 193 -44.59 -6.66 -11.38
C ARG A 193 -43.93 -6.04 -10.16
N GLU A 194 -43.44 -6.90 -9.28
CA GLU A 194 -42.57 -6.50 -8.18
C GLU A 194 -41.22 -6.03 -8.75
N THR A 195 -40.89 -4.76 -8.57
CA THR A 195 -39.64 -4.15 -9.07
C THR A 195 -38.70 -3.68 -7.96
N ASN A 196 -39.23 -3.39 -6.78
CA ASN A 196 -38.49 -2.77 -5.70
C ASN A 196 -37.53 -3.79 -5.05
N GLY A 197 -37.98 -5.03 -4.88
CA GLY A 197 -37.15 -6.13 -4.43
C GLY A 197 -35.97 -6.33 -5.37
N ALA A 198 -36.22 -6.44 -6.68
CA ALA A 198 -35.15 -6.56 -7.67
C ALA A 198 -34.13 -5.40 -7.61
N GLN A 199 -34.59 -4.15 -7.46
CA GLN A 199 -33.72 -2.99 -7.28
C GLN A 199 -32.92 -3.06 -5.97
N LEU A 200 -33.57 -3.42 -4.85
CA LEU A 200 -32.94 -3.51 -3.53
C LEU A 200 -31.85 -4.59 -3.51
N MET A 201 -32.09 -5.75 -4.12
CA MET A 201 -31.07 -6.81 -4.24
C MET A 201 -29.80 -6.28 -4.91
N ALA A 202 -29.94 -5.56 -6.03
CA ALA A 202 -28.79 -4.98 -6.74
C ALA A 202 -28.08 -3.88 -5.92
N GLN A 203 -28.84 -3.05 -5.19
CA GLN A 203 -28.26 -2.03 -4.30
C GLN A 203 -27.50 -2.65 -3.12
N LEU A 204 -27.99 -3.76 -2.57
CA LEU A 204 -27.32 -4.50 -1.50
C LEU A 204 -25.97 -5.07 -1.97
N GLU A 205 -25.93 -5.67 -3.16
CA GLU A 205 -24.68 -6.16 -3.75
C GLU A 205 -23.68 -5.02 -3.98
N GLN A 206 -24.15 -3.88 -4.52
CA GLN A 206 -23.31 -2.69 -4.73
C GLN A 206 -22.74 -2.14 -3.40
N ALA A 207 -23.53 -2.19 -2.33
CA ALA A 207 -23.12 -1.82 -0.98
C ALA A 207 -22.17 -2.85 -0.33
N GLY A 208 -22.00 -4.03 -0.93
CA GLY A 208 -21.13 -5.11 -0.44
C GLY A 208 -21.80 -6.07 0.54
N ALA A 209 -23.13 -6.02 0.65
CA ALA A 209 -23.93 -7.00 1.38
C ALA A 209 -24.12 -8.28 0.55
N VAL A 210 -24.59 -9.34 1.22
CA VAL A 210 -25.03 -10.60 0.60
C VAL A 210 -26.56 -10.62 0.70
N PRO A 211 -27.28 -10.41 -0.41
CA PRO A 211 -28.72 -10.44 -0.38
C PRO A 211 -29.29 -11.88 -0.34
#